data_AF-A0A0F9Q9F3-F1
#
_entry.id   AF-A0A0F9Q9F3-F1
#
_cell.length_a   1.000
_cell.length_b   1.000
_cell.length_c   1.000
_cell.angle_alpha   90.00
_cell.angle_beta   90.00
_cell.angle_gamma   90.00
#
_symmetry.space_group_name_H-M   'P 1'
#
loop_
_entity.id
_entity.type
_entity.pdbx_description
1 polymer ?
#
loop_
_entity_poly.entity_id
_entity_poly.type
_entity_poly.pdbx_seq_one_letter_code
_entity_poly.pdbx_strand_id
1 'polypeptide(L)' 'MIDEKIIRYRQEIGLAEKLSTMKFADGEYYTDLINRFQRILGFYENLKLWRKFEEG' A
#
# COMPACT_ATOMS: atom_id res chain seq x y z
N MET A 1 4.81 -14.30 -1.23
CA MET A 1 4.38 -14.22 -2.65
C MET A 1 3.94 -12.80 -2.99
N ILE A 2 3.96 -12.37 -4.27
CA ILE A 2 3.56 -10.98 -4.66
C ILE A 2 2.16 -10.63 -4.14
N ASP A 3 1.22 -11.58 -4.17
CA ASP A 3 -0.14 -11.40 -3.64
C ASP A 3 -0.19 -11.08 -2.15
N GLU A 4 0.63 -11.75 -1.32
CA GLU A 4 0.72 -11.45 0.11
C GLU A 4 1.23 -10.03 0.36
N LYS A 5 2.14 -9.53 -0.49
CA LYS A 5 2.64 -8.15 -0.40
C LYS A 5 1.53 -7.16 -0.76
N ILE A 6 0.76 -7.41 -1.83
CA ILE A 6 -0.39 -6.59 -2.23
C ILE A 6 -1.42 -6.54 -1.09
N ILE A 7 -1.80 -7.69 -0.54
CA ILE A 7 -2.77 -7.78 0.57
C ILE A 7 -2.26 -6.98 1.78
N ARG A 8 -0.99 -7.17 2.15
CA ARG A 8 -0.38 -6.46 3.28
C ARG A 8 -0.44 -4.94 3.07
N TYR A 9 0.02 -4.42 1.94
CA TYR A 9 0.05 -2.96 1.75
C TYR A 9 -1.35 -2.34 1.70
N ARG A 10 -2.37 -3.06 1.20
CA ARG A 10 -3.77 -2.61 1.32
C ARG A 10 -4.23 -2.52 2.77
N GLN A 11 -3.86 -3.49 3.61
CA GLN A 11 -4.16 -3.46 5.05
C GLN A 11 -3.42 -2.31 5.76
N GLU A 12 -2.15 -2.10 5.45
CA GLU A 12 -1.33 -1.03 6.04
C GLU A 12 -1.87 0.36 5.66
N ILE A 13 -2.32 0.56 4.42
CA ILE A 13 -2.99 1.80 3.99
C ILE A 13 -4.27 2.01 4.81
N GLY A 14 -5.15 1.01 4.87
CA GLY A 14 -6.40 1.12 5.62
C GLY A 14 -6.19 1.33 7.13
N LEU A 15 -5.09 0.82 7.69
CA LEU A 15 -4.71 1.09 9.07
C LEU A 15 -4.22 2.54 9.23
N ALA A 16 -3.35 3.01 8.34
CA ALA A 16 -2.83 4.37 8.36
C ALA A 16 -3.96 5.42 8.20
N GLU A 17 -4.93 5.19 7.32
CA GLU A 17 -6.12 6.03 7.15
C GLU A 17 -6.99 6.08 8.43
N LYS A 18 -7.12 4.96 9.14
CA LYS A 18 -7.84 4.95 10.42
C LYS A 18 -7.08 5.76 11.48
N LEU A 19 -5.78 5.52 11.59
CA LEU A 19 -4.92 6.18 12.57
C LEU A 19 -4.83 7.69 12.31
N SER A 20 -4.83 8.13 11.05
CA SER A 20 -4.77 9.55 10.67
C SER A 20 -5.97 10.37 11.15
N THR A 21 -7.09 9.73 11.47
CA THR A 21 -8.31 10.41 11.97
C THR A 21 -8.37 10.53 13.49
N MET A 22 -7.38 9.99 14.21
CA MET A 22 -7.36 10.05 15.67
C MET A 22 -7.01 11.46 16.17
N LYS A 23 -7.57 11.85 17.33
CA LYS A 23 -7.47 13.21 17.91
C LYS A 23 -6.04 13.75 18.08
N PHE A 24 -5.04 12.88 18.19
CA PHE A 24 -3.63 13.23 18.38
C PHE A 24 -2.74 12.70 17.26
N ALA A 25 -3.33 12.36 16.12
CA ALA A 25 -2.59 11.88 14.97
C ALA A 25 -1.83 13.04 14.31
N ASP A 26 -0.58 12.77 13.92
CA ASP A 26 0.17 13.65 13.04
C ASP A 26 -0.31 13.45 11.60
N GLY A 27 -1.19 14.34 11.14
CA GLY A 27 -1.83 14.24 9.83
C GLY A 27 -0.84 14.29 8.65
N GLU A 28 0.24 15.05 8.78
CA GLU A 28 1.28 15.14 7.74
C GLU A 28 2.04 13.81 7.65
N TYR A 29 2.47 13.29 8.80
CA TYR A 29 3.12 11.97 8.88
C TYR A 29 2.27 10.87 8.24
N TYR A 30 0.97 10.79 8.57
CA TYR A 30 0.11 9.75 8.01
C TYR A 30 -0.16 9.95 6.52
N THR A 31 -0.26 11.19 6.04
CA THR A 31 -0.39 11.49 4.61
C THR A 31 0.82 10.97 3.84
N ASP A 32 2.03 11.27 4.33
CA ASP A 32 3.28 10.78 3.72
C ASP A 32 3.40 9.26 3.78
N LEU A 33 2.99 8.65 4.90
CA LEU A 33 3.00 7.21 5.07
C LEU A 33 2.04 6.51 4.09
N ILE A 34 0.82 7.02 3.93
CA ILE A 34 -0.17 6.51 2.98
C ILE A 34 0.35 6.63 1.55
N ASN A 35 0.88 7.80 1.17
CA ASN A 35 1.48 8.03 -0.15
C ASN A 35 2.61 7.03 -0.45
N ARG A 36 3.47 6.75 0.55
CA ARG A 36 4.54 5.77 0.42
C ARG A 36 4.00 4.35 0.22
N PHE A 37 3.01 3.94 1.00
CA PHE A 37 2.39 2.62 0.83
C PHE A 37 1.68 2.46 -0.51
N GLN A 38 1.01 3.50 -1.01
CA GLN A 38 0.37 3.47 -2.33
C GLN A 38 1.39 3.28 -3.46
N ARG A 39 2.55 3.95 -3.41
CA ARG A 39 3.63 3.75 -4.39
C ARG A 39 4.14 2.31 -4.38
N ILE A 40 4.34 1.74 -3.18
CA ILE A 40 4.81 0.36 -3.04
C ILE A 40 3.76 -0.64 -3.52
N LEU A 41 2.48 -0.40 -3.20
CA LEU A 41 1.37 -1.21 -3.69
C LEU A 41 1.33 -1.23 -5.22
N GLY A 42 1.42 -0.05 -5.85
CA GLY A 42 1.46 0.07 -7.31
C GLY A 42 2.63 -0.68 -7.95
N PHE A 43 3.81 -0.67 -7.31
CA PHE A 43 4.94 -1.49 -7.76
C PHE A 43 4.61 -2.99 -7.77
N TYR A 44 4.03 -3.52 -6.70
CA TYR A 44 3.68 -4.95 -6.64
C TYR A 44 2.53 -5.34 -7.57
N GLU A 45 1.54 -4.47 -7.73
CA GLU A 45 0.45 -4.69 -8.70
C GLU A 45 0.98 -4.74 -10.14
N ASN A 46 1.89 -3.82 -10.49
CA ASN A 46 2.57 -3.85 -11.78
C ASN A 46 3.41 -5.12 -11.93
N LEU A 47 4.21 -5.49 -10.92
CA LEU A 47 5.03 -6.70 -10.97
C LEU A 47 4.18 -7.97 -11.17
N LYS A 48 2.99 -8.03 -10.57
CA LYS A 48 2.03 -9.12 -10.78
C LYS A 48 1.54 -9.17 -12.22
N LEU A 49 1.24 -8.03 -12.84
CA LEU A 49 0.83 -7.95 -14.24
C LEU A 49 1.96 -8.43 -15.17
N TRP A 50 3.20 -7.96 -14.93
CA TRP A 50 4.36 -8.38 -15.70
C TRP A 50 4.56 -9.90 -15.69
N ARG A 51 4.48 -10.55 -14.54
CA ARG A 51 4.58 -12.02 -14.47
C ARG A 51 3.51 -12.74 -15.28
N LYS A 52 2.28 -12.22 -15.30
CA LYS A 52 1.21 -12.80 -16.11
C LYS A 52 1.47 -12.71 -17.61
N PHE A 53 2.18 -11.67 -18.05
CA PHE A 53 2.58 -11.55 -19.46
C PHE A 53 3.72 -12.49 -19.83
N GLU A 54 4.65 -12.79 -18.90
CA GLU A 54 5.74 -13.74 -19.15
C GLU A 54 5.29 -15.21 -19.13
N GLU A 55 4.19 -15.52 -18.44
CA GLU A 55 3.61 -16.86 -18.36
C GLU A 55 2.60 -17.18 -19.49
N GLY A 56 2.33 -16.21 -20.38
CA GLY A 56 1.30 -16.27 -21.42
C GLY A 56 1.78 -16.48 -22.85
#